data_AF-A0A9P5Q0Z8-F1
#
_entry.id   AF-A0A9P5Q0Z8-F1
#
_cell.length_a   1.000
_cell.length_b   1.000
_cell.length_c   1.000
_cell.angle_alpha   90.00
_cell.angle_beta   90.00
_cell.angle_gamma   90.00
#
_symmetry.space_group_name_H-M   'P 1'
#
loop_
_entity.id
_entity.type
_entity.pdbx_description
1 polymer ?
#
loop_
_entity_poly.entity_id
_entity_poly.type
_entity_poly.pdbx_seq_one_letter_code
_entity_poly.pdbx_strand_id
1 'polypeptide(L)'
;MLLCARYFVDMWQKFIEKAPCYRQHQNFLTHESVDIISFLVNGLILLIIIHRDYFPHVPLLPWLHSSEACKHFFGMARQIVKDFTMLDFYQMVPKLLLRLREAVFNSRSDTKEEMTARASGYNHTYINMQKLDIVALGHFPMDMEIQRITK
;
A
#
# COMPACT_ATOMS: atom_id res chain seq x y z
N MET A 1 -1.19 -12.17 -7.36
CA MET A 1 0.06 -11.58 -6.85
C MET A 1 0.37 -11.98 -5.40
N LEU A 2 -0.56 -11.86 -4.44
CA LEU A 2 -0.31 -12.22 -3.03
C LEU A 2 0.09 -13.69 -2.83
N LEU A 3 -0.67 -14.61 -3.41
CA LEU A 3 -0.34 -16.04 -3.39
C LEU A 3 0.99 -16.33 -4.09
N CYS A 4 1.29 -15.64 -5.19
CA CYS A 4 2.58 -15.76 -5.88
C CYS A 4 3.74 -15.34 -4.96
N ALA A 5 3.58 -14.24 -4.21
CA ALA A 5 4.58 -13.79 -3.24
C ALA A 5 4.78 -14.82 -2.12
N ARG A 6 3.67 -15.39 -1.59
CA ARG A 6 3.72 -16.48 -0.60
C ARG A 6 4.47 -17.70 -1.14
N TYR A 7 4.04 -18.20 -2.29
CA TYR A 7 4.65 -19.37 -2.91
C TYR A 7 6.11 -19.14 -3.26
N PHE A 8 6.48 -17.95 -3.73
CA PHE A 8 7.87 -17.62 -4.01
C PHE A 8 8.73 -17.73 -2.75
N VAL A 9 8.31 -17.11 -1.64
CA VAL A 9 9.06 -17.17 -0.38
C VAL A 9 9.16 -18.61 0.13
N ASP A 10 8.05 -19.34 0.12
CA ASP A 10 8.00 -20.74 0.58
C ASP A 10 8.86 -21.67 -0.30
N MET A 11 8.85 -21.46 -1.63
CA MET A 11 9.68 -22.22 -2.58
C MET A 11 11.16 -21.87 -2.45
N TRP A 12 11.47 -20.58 -2.29
CA TRP A 12 12.84 -20.10 -2.12
C TRP A 12 13.48 -20.66 -0.85
N GLN A 13 12.71 -20.72 0.24
CA GLN A 13 13.15 -21.35 1.48
C GLN A 13 13.49 -22.84 1.26
N LYS A 14 12.57 -23.60 0.66
CA LYS A 14 12.77 -25.03 0.38
C LYS A 14 13.94 -25.29 -0.57
N PHE A 15 14.18 -24.39 -1.51
CA PHE A 15 15.32 -24.48 -2.42
C PHE A 15 16.65 -24.36 -1.65
N ILE A 16 16.77 -23.35 -0.78
CA ILE A 16 17.97 -23.15 0.04
C ILE A 16 18.20 -24.32 1.00
N GLU A 17 17.14 -24.85 1.61
CA GLU A 17 17.23 -26.02 2.51
C GLU A 17 17.77 -27.28 1.79
N LYS A 18 17.48 -27.43 0.49
CA LYS A 18 17.93 -28.57 -0.31
C LYS A 18 19.30 -28.37 -0.95
N ALA A 19 19.73 -27.12 -1.13
CA ALA A 19 20.96 -26.81 -1.83
C ALA A 19 22.16 -26.83 -0.85
N PRO A 20 23.09 -27.79 -0.96
CA PRO A 20 24.16 -27.98 0.02
C PRO A 20 25.19 -26.82 0.04
N CYS A 21 25.17 -25.95 -0.97
CA CYS A 21 26.06 -24.79 -1.09
C CYS A 21 25.53 -23.51 -0.41
N TYR A 22 24.26 -23.47 0.01
CA TYR A 22 23.67 -22.28 0.61
C TYR A 22 23.41 -22.47 2.10
N ARG A 23 23.77 -21.45 2.89
CA ARG A 23 23.41 -21.36 4.30
C ARG A 23 22.18 -20.48 4.44
N GLN A 24 21.15 -20.96 5.13
CA GLN A 24 19.88 -20.26 5.29
C GLN A 24 20.05 -18.86 5.90
N HIS A 25 20.84 -18.71 6.97
CA HIS A 25 21.06 -17.41 7.62
C HIS A 25 21.81 -16.37 6.77
N GLN A 26 22.43 -16.78 5.65
CA GLN A 26 23.18 -15.86 4.76
C GLN A 26 22.44 -15.59 3.44
N ASN A 27 21.61 -16.54 2.99
CA ASN A 27 21.03 -16.53 1.64
C ASN A 27 19.49 -16.45 1.67
N PHE A 28 18.88 -16.47 2.85
CA PHE A 28 17.45 -16.32 3.05
C PHE A 28 17.14 -15.07 3.86
N LEU A 29 15.87 -14.66 3.80
CA LEU A 29 15.33 -13.57 4.62
C LEU A 29 15.41 -13.94 6.10
N THR A 30 15.52 -12.93 6.96
CA THR A 30 15.45 -13.15 8.41
C THR A 30 14.07 -13.68 8.80
N HIS A 31 13.99 -14.37 9.94
CA HIS A 31 12.74 -14.93 10.44
C HIS A 31 11.66 -13.85 10.56
N GLU A 32 12.02 -12.68 11.09
CA GLU A 32 11.12 -11.54 11.28
C GLU A 32 10.59 -11.02 9.94
N SER A 33 11.44 -11.00 8.91
CA SER A 33 11.05 -10.54 7.57
C SER A 33 10.03 -11.49 6.94
N VAL A 34 10.23 -12.80 7.12
CA VAL A 34 9.32 -13.85 6.61
C VAL A 34 7.98 -13.81 7.35
N ASP A 35 8.00 -13.59 8.66
CA ASP A 35 6.79 -13.40 9.47
C ASP A 35 6.02 -12.17 9.04
N ILE A 36 6.70 -11.03 8.81
CA ILE A 36 6.07 -9.80 8.31
C ILE A 36 5.42 -10.04 6.94
N ILE A 37 6.12 -10.70 6.01
CA ILE A 37 5.57 -11.03 4.69
C ILE A 37 4.34 -11.93 4.84
N SER A 38 4.44 -12.95 5.70
CA SER A 38 3.33 -13.87 5.99
C SER A 38 2.11 -13.13 6.53
N PHE A 39 2.33 -12.25 7.51
CA PHE A 39 1.30 -11.43 8.11
C PHE A 39 0.65 -10.49 7.10
N LEU A 40 1.44 -9.80 6.27
CA LEU A 40 0.92 -8.90 5.23
C LEU A 40 0.11 -9.64 4.17
N VAL A 41 0.58 -10.81 3.72
CA VAL A 41 -0.14 -11.63 2.74
C VAL A 41 -1.47 -12.10 3.32
N ASN A 42 -1.44 -12.73 4.50
CA ASN A 42 -2.64 -13.25 5.14
C ASN A 42 -3.61 -12.13 5.50
N GLY A 43 -3.11 -11.00 6.00
CA GLY A 43 -3.89 -9.83 6.34
C GLY A 43 -4.58 -9.21 5.12
N LEU A 44 -3.89 -9.11 3.97
CA LEU A 44 -4.50 -8.56 2.77
C LEU A 44 -5.54 -9.52 2.16
N ILE A 45 -5.30 -10.84 2.22
CA ILE A 45 -6.30 -11.84 1.83
C ILE A 45 -7.55 -11.74 2.73
N LEU A 46 -7.35 -11.65 4.04
CA LEU A 46 -8.45 -11.49 4.99
C LEU A 46 -9.23 -10.20 4.74
N LEU A 47 -8.52 -9.10 4.46
CA LEU A 47 -9.14 -7.82 4.13
C LEU A 47 -10.00 -7.93 2.86
N ILE A 48 -9.53 -8.63 1.82
CA ILE A 48 -10.31 -8.90 0.61
C ILE A 48 -11.59 -9.68 0.93
N ILE A 49 -11.49 -10.75 1.73
CA ILE A 49 -12.64 -11.57 2.13
C ILE A 49 -13.66 -10.73 2.92
N ILE A 50 -13.21 -9.95 3.91
CA ILE A 50 -14.08 -9.07 4.69
C ILE A 50 -14.79 -8.05 3.78
N HIS A 51 -14.06 -7.48 2.83
CA HIS A 51 -14.63 -6.50 1.90
C HIS A 51 -15.70 -7.13 1.01
N ARG A 52 -15.43 -8.33 0.48
CA ARG A 52 -16.37 -9.11 -0.33
C ARG A 52 -17.63 -9.45 0.45
N ASP A 53 -17.48 -9.93 1.67
CA ASP A 53 -18.58 -10.51 2.45
C ASP A 53 -19.45 -9.44 3.15
N TYR A 54 -18.84 -8.35 3.62
CA TYR A 54 -19.52 -7.34 4.44
C TYR A 54 -19.69 -5.97 3.75
N PHE A 55 -18.89 -5.66 2.72
CA PHE A 55 -18.89 -4.35 2.06
C PHE A 55 -18.94 -4.44 0.53
N PRO A 56 -19.91 -5.16 -0.07
CA PRO A 56 -19.95 -5.43 -1.51
C PRO A 56 -20.15 -4.18 -2.38
N HIS A 57 -20.65 -3.09 -1.80
CA HIS A 57 -20.88 -1.81 -2.50
C HIS A 57 -19.74 -0.82 -2.33
N VAL A 58 -18.78 -1.11 -1.45
CA VAL A 58 -17.58 -0.31 -1.29
C VAL A 58 -16.50 -0.97 -2.16
N PRO A 59 -15.68 -0.22 -2.89
CA PRO A 59 -14.49 -0.75 -3.55
C PRO A 59 -13.34 -0.90 -2.55
N LEU A 60 -12.58 -1.99 -2.62
CA LEU A 60 -11.36 -2.10 -1.82
C LEU A 60 -10.26 -1.29 -2.50
N LEU A 61 -9.64 -0.36 -1.76
CA LEU A 61 -8.53 0.47 -2.23
C LEU A 61 -7.28 0.17 -1.40
N PRO A 62 -6.49 -0.87 -1.73
CA PRO A 62 -5.40 -1.36 -0.87
C PRO A 62 -4.36 -0.29 -0.50
N TRP A 63 -4.09 0.66 -1.39
CA TRP A 63 -3.13 1.74 -1.14
C TRP A 63 -3.59 2.71 -0.04
N LEU A 64 -4.90 2.85 0.21
CA LEU A 64 -5.43 3.67 1.30
C LEU A 64 -5.29 3.03 2.68
N HIS A 65 -5.06 1.72 2.75
CA HIS A 65 -4.78 1.01 4.00
C HIS A 65 -3.29 1.06 4.41
N SER A 66 -2.46 1.70 3.61
CA SER A 66 -1.04 1.87 3.90
C SER A 66 -0.78 3.07 4.83
N SER A 67 0.43 3.15 5.39
CA SER A 67 0.88 4.32 6.15
C SER A 67 1.36 5.47 5.25
N GLU A 68 1.18 5.40 3.93
CA GLU A 68 1.71 6.36 2.97
C GLU A 68 1.15 7.76 3.19
N ALA A 69 -0.18 7.87 3.40
CA ALA A 69 -0.82 9.14 3.71
C ALA A 69 -0.20 9.82 4.94
N CYS A 70 0.12 9.04 5.98
CA CYS A 70 0.80 9.55 7.17
C CYS A 70 2.22 10.06 6.84
N LYS A 71 2.99 9.32 6.03
CA LYS A 71 4.34 9.73 5.60
C LYS A 71 4.29 11.05 4.83
N HIS A 72 3.35 11.21 3.91
CA HIS A 72 3.14 12.45 3.16
C HIS A 72 2.74 13.61 4.08
N PHE A 73 1.82 13.35 5.01
CA PHE A 73 1.39 14.34 6.00
C PHE A 73 2.55 14.84 6.86
N PHE A 74 3.38 13.94 7.40
CA PHE A 74 4.58 14.32 8.14
C PHE A 74 5.66 14.96 7.26
N GLY A 75 5.77 14.56 5.99
CA GLY A 75 6.61 15.23 5.00
C GLY A 75 6.24 16.70 4.83
N MET A 76 4.94 16.99 4.69
CA MET A 76 4.43 18.37 4.62
C MET A 76 4.65 19.13 5.93
N ALA A 77 4.48 18.49 7.10
CA ALA A 77 4.80 19.12 8.39
C ALA A 77 6.25 19.58 8.47
N ARG A 78 7.19 18.74 8.04
CA ARG A 78 8.62 19.08 8.01
C ARG A 78 8.98 20.17 6.99
N GLN A 79 8.14 20.40 5.97
CA GLN A 79 8.33 21.54 5.05
C GLN A 79 7.91 22.88 5.69
N ILE A 80 7.02 22.87 6.68
CA ILE A 80 6.62 24.08 7.41
C ILE A 80 7.63 24.38 8.52
N VAL A 81 7.88 23.40 9.39
CA VAL A 81 8.90 23.46 10.44
C VAL A 81 9.64 22.13 10.46
N LYS A 82 10.95 22.14 10.16
CA LYS A 82 11.74 20.92 9.97
C LYS A 82 11.75 20.02 11.21
N ASP A 83 12.05 20.61 12.36
CA ASP A 83 12.13 19.94 13.67
C ASP A 83 11.11 20.59 14.60
N PHE A 84 9.86 20.17 14.49
CA PHE A 84 8.74 20.76 15.22
C PHE A 84 8.52 20.11 16.59
N THR A 85 8.15 20.91 17.58
CA THR A 85 7.63 20.41 18.86
C THR A 85 6.16 20.02 18.75
N MET A 86 5.61 19.35 19.77
CA MET A 86 4.19 19.02 19.80
C MET A 86 3.30 20.28 19.75
N LEU A 87 3.71 21.38 20.37
CA LEU A 87 2.99 22.65 20.33
C LEU A 87 2.98 23.23 18.91
N ASP A 88 4.14 23.24 18.24
CA ASP A 88 4.26 23.68 16.86
C ASP A 88 3.33 22.86 15.96
N PHE A 89 3.30 21.54 16.16
CA PHE A 89 2.42 20.65 15.41
C PHE A 89 0.95 21.05 15.54
N TYR A 90 0.46 21.25 16.76
CA TYR A 90 -0.93 21.70 17.00
C TYR A 90 -1.23 23.04 16.32
N GLN A 91 -0.30 23.98 16.38
CA GLN A 91 -0.46 25.30 15.74
C GLN A 91 -0.39 25.21 14.22
N MET A 92 0.31 24.22 13.66
CA MET A 92 0.45 24.00 12.22
C MET A 92 -0.74 23.25 11.60
N VAL A 93 -1.59 22.58 12.38
CA VAL A 93 -2.73 21.78 11.85
C VAL A 93 -3.56 22.53 10.80
N PRO A 94 -4.00 23.80 11.01
CA PRO A 94 -4.79 24.51 10.00
C PRO A 94 -4.02 24.71 8.68
N LYS A 95 -2.72 25.01 8.75
CA LYS A 95 -1.87 25.17 7.56
C LYS A 95 -1.66 23.85 6.85
N LEU A 96 -1.52 22.75 7.59
CA LEU A 96 -1.39 21.41 7.03
C LEU A 96 -2.65 20.97 6.28
N LEU A 97 -3.83 21.25 6.82
CA LEU A 97 -5.09 20.93 6.15
C LEU A 97 -5.24 21.69 4.82
N LEU A 98 -4.82 22.96 4.77
CA LEU A 98 -4.80 23.74 3.53
C LEU A 98 -3.82 23.16 2.51
N ARG A 99 -2.58 22.85 2.92
CA ARG A 99 -1.56 22.23 2.04
C ARG A 99 -2.01 20.86 1.53
N LEU A 100 -2.63 20.05 2.37
CA LEU A 100 -3.19 18.78 1.96
C LEU A 100 -4.27 19.00 0.90
N ARG A 101 -5.21 19.93 1.13
CA ARG A 101 -6.26 20.27 0.15
C ARG A 101 -5.65 20.70 -1.18
N GLU A 102 -4.69 21.62 -1.18
CA GLU A 102 -3.96 22.03 -2.39
C GLU A 102 -3.31 20.85 -3.11
N ALA A 103 -2.64 19.96 -2.39
CA ALA A 103 -2.02 18.77 -2.96
C ALA A 103 -3.06 17.84 -3.64
N VAL A 104 -4.24 17.67 -3.03
CA VAL A 104 -5.34 16.91 -3.63
C VAL A 104 -5.86 17.57 -4.90
N PHE A 105 -6.08 18.89 -4.88
CA PHE A 105 -6.57 19.62 -6.05
C PHE A 105 -5.57 19.57 -7.21
N ASN A 106 -4.29 19.83 -6.95
CA ASN A 106 -3.24 19.79 -7.96
C ASN A 106 -3.05 18.39 -8.54
N SER A 107 -3.19 17.34 -7.71
CA SER A 107 -3.08 15.95 -8.19
C SER A 107 -4.14 15.55 -9.23
N ARG A 108 -5.25 16.30 -9.32
CA ARG A 108 -6.34 16.08 -10.27
C ARG A 108 -6.17 16.88 -11.57
N SER A 109 -5.41 17.97 -11.55
CA SER A 109 -5.20 18.83 -12.71
C SER A 109 -3.88 18.58 -13.43
N ASP A 110 -2.87 18.09 -12.72
CA ASP A 110 -1.52 18.00 -13.27
C ASP A 110 -1.36 16.86 -14.27
N THR A 111 -0.75 17.17 -15.41
CA THR A 111 -0.32 16.18 -16.40
C THR A 111 0.87 15.40 -15.84
N LYS A 112 1.05 14.12 -16.22
CA LYS A 112 2.15 13.26 -15.71
C LYS A 112 3.54 13.89 -15.89
N GLU A 113 3.72 14.67 -16.95
CA GLU A 113 4.94 15.42 -17.26
C GLU A 113 5.18 16.59 -16.30
N GLU A 114 4.14 17.35 -15.96
CA GLU A 114 4.19 18.47 -15.01
C GLU A 114 4.43 17.98 -13.57
N MET A 115 3.83 16.84 -13.20
CA MET A 115 4.10 16.19 -11.91
C MET A 115 5.57 15.75 -11.79
N THR A 116 6.17 15.30 -12.89
CA THR A 116 7.56 14.82 -12.93
C THR A 116 8.54 16.00 -12.92
N ALA A 117 8.21 17.10 -13.61
CA ALA A 117 9.01 18.32 -13.63
C ALA A 117 9.05 19.06 -12.28
N ARG A 118 7.97 18.97 -11.48
CA ARG A 118 7.87 19.57 -10.14
C ARG A 118 8.52 18.72 -9.04
N ALA A 119 9.11 17.57 -9.35
CA ALA A 119 9.51 16.56 -8.36
C ALA A 119 10.68 17.01 -7.45
N SER A 120 10.36 17.73 -6.38
CA SER A 120 11.13 17.81 -5.14
C SER A 120 10.52 16.91 -4.05
N GLY A 121 10.30 15.63 -4.40
CA GLY A 121 9.88 14.59 -3.44
C GLY A 121 8.41 14.62 -3.02
N TYR A 122 7.82 13.42 -2.94
CA TYR A 122 6.43 13.13 -2.51
C TYR A 122 5.31 13.60 -3.46
N ASN A 123 5.00 12.77 -4.46
CA ASN A 123 3.85 12.97 -5.35
C ASN A 123 2.55 12.43 -4.71
N HIS A 124 1.47 13.22 -4.71
CA HIS A 124 0.20 12.87 -4.05
C HIS A 124 -0.76 12.17 -5.03
N THR A 125 -0.30 11.09 -5.68
CA THR A 125 -1.08 10.37 -6.71
C THR A 125 -2.18 9.48 -6.13
N TYR A 126 -2.19 9.22 -4.83
CA TYR A 126 -3.07 8.27 -4.17
C TYR A 126 -4.57 8.63 -4.23
N ILE A 127 -4.93 9.89 -4.51
CA ILE A 127 -6.32 10.35 -4.69
C ILE A 127 -6.70 10.48 -6.17
N ASN A 128 -5.74 10.35 -7.09
CA ASN A 128 -6.05 10.42 -8.52
C ASN A 128 -6.69 9.10 -8.99
N MET A 129 -8.01 9.10 -9.12
CA MET A 129 -8.82 7.96 -9.57
C MET A 129 -9.32 8.10 -11.01
N GLN A 130 -8.87 9.10 -11.77
CA GLN A 130 -9.48 9.49 -13.06
C GLN A 130 -9.45 8.41 -14.14
N LYS A 131 -8.56 7.42 -14.03
CA LYS A 131 -8.40 6.32 -15.00
C LYS A 131 -8.70 4.95 -14.42
N LEU A 132 -9.24 4.89 -13.21
CA LEU A 132 -9.43 3.64 -12.47
C LEU A 132 -10.88 3.21 -12.54
N ASP A 133 -11.11 1.94 -12.89
CA ASP A 133 -12.43 1.34 -12.76
C ASP A 133 -12.68 0.97 -11.29
N ILE A 134 -13.36 1.87 -10.60
CA ILE A 134 -13.67 1.73 -9.17
C ILE A 134 -14.67 0.58 -8.96
N VAL A 135 -15.56 0.32 -9.92
CA VAL A 135 -16.57 -0.74 -9.80
C VAL A 135 -15.90 -2.12 -9.87
N ALA A 136 -14.95 -2.29 -10.79
CA ALA A 136 -14.16 -3.51 -10.88
C ALA A 136 -13.39 -3.82 -9.58
N LEU A 137 -12.96 -2.79 -8.83
CA LEU A 137 -12.25 -2.95 -7.55
C LEU A 137 -13.15 -3.37 -6.38
N GLY A 138 -14.47 -3.31 -6.54
CA GLY A 138 -15.42 -3.86 -5.58
C GLY A 138 -15.81 -5.32 -5.85
N HIS A 139 -15.45 -5.86 -7.01
CA HIS A 139 -15.88 -7.18 -7.42
C HIS A 139 -14.80 -8.23 -7.15
N PHE A 140 -15.08 -9.14 -6.21
CA PHE A 140 -14.22 -10.27 -5.87
C PHE A 140 -14.97 -11.58 -6.11
N PRO A 141 -14.26 -12.64 -6.56
CA PRO A 141 -14.91 -13.90 -6.87
C PRO A 141 -15.52 -14.53 -5.63
N MET A 142 -16.73 -15.05 -5.79
CA MET A 142 -17.44 -15.79 -4.75
C MET A 142 -16.91 -17.22 -4.65
N ASP A 143 -17.11 -17.87 -3.50
CA ASP A 143 -16.62 -19.23 -3.27
C ASP A 143 -17.14 -20.23 -4.31
N MET A 144 -18.38 -20.04 -4.79
CA MET A 144 -18.96 -20.84 -5.87
C MET A 144 -18.20 -20.69 -7.19
N GLU A 145 -17.71 -19.49 -7.51
CA GLU A 145 -16.99 -19.22 -8.75
C GLU A 145 -15.58 -19.82 -8.69
N ILE A 146 -14.93 -19.72 -7.52
CA ILE A 146 -13.62 -20.34 -7.28
C ILE A 146 -13.71 -21.86 -7.40
N GLN A 147 -14.76 -22.48 -6.84
CA GLN A 147 -14.98 -23.93 -6.94
C GLN A 147 -15.22 -24.40 -8.38
N ARG A 148 -15.89 -23.59 -9.21
CA ARG A 148 -16.09 -23.92 -10.64
C ARG A 148 -14.80 -23.95 -11.45
N ILE A 149 -13.83 -23.10 -11.10
CA ILE A 149 -12.53 -23.00 -11.81
C ILE A 149 -11.56 -24.11 -11.36
N THR A 150 -11.77 -24.68 -10.17
CA THR A 150 -10.87 -25.71 -9.59
C THR A 150 -11.21 -27.13 -10.06
N LYS A 151 -12.34 -27.31 -10.77
CA LYS A 151 -12.70 -28.56 -11.45
C LYS A 151 -12.14 -28.58 -12.87
#